data_AF-A0A927UAX5-F1
#
_entry.id   AF-A0A927UAX5-F1
#
_cell.length_a   1.000
_cell.length_b   1.000
_cell.length_c   1.000
_cell.angle_alpha   90.00
_cell.angle_beta   90.00
_cell.angle_gamma   90.00
#
_symmetry.space_group_name_H-M   'P 1'
#
loop_
_entity.id
_entity.type
_entity.pdbx_description
1 polymer ?
#
loop_
_entity_poly.entity_id
_entity_poly.type
_entity_poly.pdbx_seq_one_letter_code
_entity_poly.pdbx_strand_id
1 'polypeptide(L)'
;MKYGFLTVFGLSAGLVTAGAFVAFIAMIGIFPKLAAKTKTGNECILYENCIMLGILVATLLQFFMTYESMGIDTPTIPPSSFGIAILIFIGTFGGIYIGFLIGGLSEVLNTFPIFARKTHIANKLPYVIYALALGKGTFNLFQTFILDKL
;
A
#
# COMPACT_ATOMS: atom_id res chain seq x y z
N MET A 1 -9.15 21.90 23.92
CA MET A 1 -8.58 20.59 24.27
C MET A 1 -9.01 19.46 23.31
N LYS A 2 -10.31 19.29 22.99
CA LYS A 2 -10.80 18.16 22.15
C LYS A 2 -10.22 18.09 20.72
N TYR A 3 -10.02 19.23 20.04
CA TYR A 3 -9.49 19.22 18.67
C TYR A 3 -7.98 18.96 18.58
N GLY A 4 -7.22 19.32 19.62
CA GLY A 4 -5.76 19.10 19.62
C GLY A 4 -5.38 17.63 19.63
N PHE A 5 -6.12 16.80 20.38
CA PHE A 5 -5.93 15.36 20.38
C PHE A 5 -6.27 14.76 19.01
N LEU A 6 -7.37 15.20 18.38
CA LEU A 6 -7.77 14.72 17.06
C LEU A 6 -6.72 15.04 15.98
N THR A 7 -6.14 16.25 16.03
CA THR A 7 -5.07 16.64 15.08
C THR A 7 -3.81 15.81 15.27
N VAL A 8 -3.40 15.54 16.51
CA VAL A 8 -2.20 14.71 16.79
C VAL A 8 -2.41 13.27 16.33
N PHE A 9 -3.57 12.69 16.61
CA PHE A 9 -3.89 11.33 16.15
C PHE A 9 -3.98 11.25 14.63
N GLY A 10 -4.66 12.20 13.99
CA GLY A 10 -4.74 12.27 12.52
C GLY A 10 -3.36 12.39 11.85
N LEU A 11 -2.50 13.26 12.39
CA LEU A 11 -1.15 13.46 11.86
C LEU A 11 -0.28 12.21 12.07
N SER A 12 -0.35 11.59 13.24
CA SER A 12 0.38 10.34 13.53
C SER A 12 -0.04 9.19 12.62
N ALA A 13 -1.35 9.01 12.39
CA ALA A 13 -1.89 7.99 11.50
C ALA A 13 -1.46 8.22 10.05
N GLY A 14 -1.44 9.49 9.59
CA GLY A 14 -0.96 9.86 8.26
C GLY A 14 0.52 9.55 8.06
N LEU A 15 1.37 9.87 9.04
CA LEU A 15 2.81 9.58 8.97
C LEU A 15 3.09 8.07 8.93
N VAL A 16 2.40 7.28 9.76
CA VAL A 16 2.57 5.82 9.81
C VAL A 16 2.15 5.18 8.49
N THR A 17 1.02 5.58 7.92
CA THR A 17 0.53 5.02 6.65
C THR A 17 1.41 5.42 5.47
N ALA A 18 1.86 6.68 5.39
CA ALA A 18 2.79 7.12 4.35
C ALA A 18 4.12 6.34 4.40
N GLY A 19 4.70 6.19 5.59
CA GLY A 19 5.92 5.39 5.79
C GLY A 19 5.75 3.92 5.41
N ALA A 20 4.61 3.32 5.77
CA ALA A 20 4.29 1.95 5.40
C ALA A 20 4.18 1.76 3.88
N PHE A 21 3.55 2.69 3.17
CA PHE A 21 3.44 2.63 1.70
C PHE A 21 4.81 2.73 1.02
N VAL A 22 5.65 3.68 1.42
CA VAL A 22 6.99 3.85 0.83
C VAL A 22 7.87 2.62 1.13
N ALA A 23 7.85 2.13 2.37
CA ALA A 23 8.59 0.93 2.77
C ALA A 23 8.12 -0.32 2.00
N PHE A 24 6.80 -0.47 1.81
CA PHE A 24 6.23 -1.58 1.06
C PHE A 24 6.71 -1.59 -0.40
N ILE A 25 6.63 -0.44 -1.10
CA ILE A 25 7.03 -0.40 -2.50
C ILE A 25 8.56 -0.57 -2.66
N ALA A 26 9.34 -0.01 -1.73
CA ALA A 26 10.79 -0.22 -1.69
C ALA A 26 11.17 -1.69 -1.46
N MET A 27 10.47 -2.40 -0.56
CA MET A 27 10.72 -3.80 -0.24
C MET A 27 10.51 -4.74 -1.43
N ILE A 28 9.50 -4.48 -2.27
CA ILE A 28 9.25 -5.30 -3.47
C ILE A 28 10.40 -5.13 -4.50
N GLY A 29 11.22 -4.08 -4.35
CA GLY A 29 12.38 -3.85 -5.23
C GLY A 29 11.97 -3.53 -6.67
N ILE A 30 10.75 -3.05 -6.82
CA ILE A 30 10.07 -2.87 -8.10
C ILE A 30 10.76 -1.74 -8.92
N PHE A 31 11.10 -0.63 -8.25
CA PHE A 31 11.74 0.54 -8.85
C PHE A 31 13.21 0.33 -9.23
N PRO A 32 14.09 -0.24 -8.38
CA PRO A 32 15.47 -0.50 -8.80
C PRO A 32 15.52 -1.46 -10.00
N LYS A 33 14.57 -2.39 -10.13
CA LYS A 33 14.45 -3.27 -11.31
C LYS A 33 14.01 -2.52 -12.57
N LEU A 34 13.04 -1.61 -12.46
CA LEU A 34 12.66 -0.74 -13.58
C LEU A 34 13.81 0.17 -14.00
N ALA A 35 14.47 0.82 -13.06
CA ALA A 35 15.62 1.70 -13.31
C ALA A 35 16.80 0.94 -13.94
N ALA A 36 17.05 -0.31 -13.52
CA ALA A 36 18.04 -1.18 -14.14
C ALA A 36 17.66 -1.53 -15.59
N LYS A 37 16.38 -1.81 -15.87
CA LYS A 37 15.90 -2.17 -17.21
C LYS A 37 15.89 -0.98 -18.17
N THR A 38 15.61 0.24 -17.70
CA THR A 38 15.67 1.47 -18.50
C THR A 38 17.08 2.06 -18.59
N LYS A 39 18.07 1.45 -17.92
CA LYS A 39 19.45 1.97 -17.78
C LYS A 39 19.50 3.39 -17.19
N THR A 40 18.50 3.75 -16.38
CA THR A 40 18.35 5.06 -15.77
C THR A 40 18.58 4.98 -14.25
N GLY A 41 19.64 4.28 -13.83
CA GLY A 41 19.96 4.10 -12.41
C GLY A 41 20.35 5.39 -11.68
N ASN A 42 20.74 6.44 -12.43
CA ASN A 42 21.20 7.70 -11.86
C ASN A 42 20.06 8.66 -11.45
N GLU A 43 18.83 8.40 -11.90
CA GLU A 43 17.66 9.26 -11.69
C GLU A 43 16.74 8.74 -10.57
N CYS A 44 17.30 8.18 -9.49
CA CYS A 44 16.49 7.64 -8.39
C CYS A 44 15.59 8.71 -7.75
N ILE A 45 16.07 9.95 -7.67
CA ILE A 45 15.35 11.09 -7.09
C ILE A 45 14.12 11.44 -7.92
N LEU A 46 14.16 11.29 -9.26
CA LEU A 46 12.99 11.52 -10.11
C LEU A 46 11.89 10.50 -9.84
N TYR A 47 12.25 9.22 -9.67
CA TYR A 47 11.27 8.19 -9.31
C TYR A 47 10.62 8.46 -7.95
N GLU A 48 11.42 8.86 -6.96
CA GLU A 48 10.92 9.22 -5.63
C GLU A 48 9.96 10.41 -5.68
N ASN A 49 10.33 11.48 -6.38
CA ASN A 49 9.47 12.65 -6.57
C ASN A 49 8.16 12.31 -7.28
N CYS A 50 8.19 11.44 -8.30
CA CYS A 50 6.99 10.97 -8.99
C CYS A 50 6.06 10.18 -8.05
N ILE A 51 6.62 9.34 -7.16
CA ILE A 51 5.84 8.58 -6.16
C ILE A 51 5.21 9.55 -5.16
N MET A 52 5.99 10.52 -4.65
CA MET A 52 5.51 11.53 -3.71
C MET A 52 4.38 12.38 -4.31
N LEU A 53 4.53 12.81 -5.56
CA LEU A 53 3.48 13.52 -6.30
C LEU A 53 2.24 12.65 -6.51
N GLY A 54 2.40 11.38 -6.86
CA GLY A 54 1.29 10.45 -7.03
C GLY A 54 0.47 10.25 -5.74
N ILE A 55 1.16 10.05 -4.62
CA ILE A 55 0.52 9.92 -3.30
C ILE A 55 -0.18 11.23 -2.90
N LEU A 56 0.43 12.39 -3.16
CA LEU A 56 -0.16 13.70 -2.89
C LEU A 56 -1.43 13.91 -3.71
N VAL A 57 -1.39 13.64 -5.03
CA VAL A 57 -2.56 13.75 -5.91
C VAL A 57 -3.66 12.78 -5.50
N ALA A 58 -3.33 11.52 -5.19
CA ALA A 58 -4.31 10.54 -4.74
C ALA A 58 -4.97 10.94 -3.41
N THR A 59 -4.18 11.49 -2.47
CA THR A 59 -4.70 11.98 -1.18
C THR A 59 -5.62 13.18 -1.39
N LEU A 60 -5.28 14.12 -2.28
CA LEU A 60 -6.15 15.24 -2.62
C LEU A 60 -7.44 14.78 -3.32
N LEU A 61 -7.37 13.82 -4.25
CA LEU A 61 -8.57 13.26 -4.90
C LEU A 61 -9.49 12.56 -3.89
N GLN A 62 -8.92 11.77 -2.96
CA GLN A 62 -9.68 11.12 -1.90
C GLN A 62 -10.31 12.15 -0.96
N PHE A 63 -9.60 13.24 -0.67
CA PHE A 63 -10.13 14.38 0.04
C PHE A 63 -11.41 14.81 -0.72
N PHE A 64 -11.30 15.32 -1.96
CA PHE A 64 -12.44 15.88 -2.71
C PHE A 64 -13.64 14.95 -2.89
N MET A 65 -13.44 13.65 -3.11
CA MET A 65 -14.54 12.66 -3.25
C MET A 65 -15.32 12.42 -1.95
N THR A 66 -14.69 12.56 -0.78
CA THR A 66 -15.30 12.15 0.51
C THR A 66 -16.29 13.21 1.04
N TYR A 67 -16.14 14.49 0.70
CA TYR A 67 -17.08 15.55 1.11
C TYR A 67 -18.46 15.40 0.47
N GLU A 68 -18.52 14.79 -0.71
CA GLU A 68 -19.76 14.59 -1.44
C GLU A 68 -20.66 13.54 -0.75
N SER A 69 -20.06 12.60 -0.01
CA SER A 69 -20.81 11.53 0.69
C SER A 69 -21.41 11.97 2.04
N MET A 70 -21.08 13.17 2.54
CA MET A 70 -21.64 13.73 3.78
C MET A 70 -22.93 14.52 3.50
N GLY A 71 -23.93 13.89 2.86
CA GLY A 71 -25.36 14.23 2.94
C GLY A 71 -25.77 15.71 2.99
N ILE A 72 -25.17 16.59 2.19
CA ILE A 72 -25.71 17.93 1.92
C ILE A 72 -26.27 17.90 0.51
N ASP A 73 -27.60 17.92 0.43
CA ASP A 73 -28.34 18.10 -0.81
C ASP A 73 -27.89 19.40 -1.50
N THR A 74 -27.19 19.26 -2.63
CA THR A 74 -26.87 20.22 -3.73
C THR A 74 -25.38 20.46 -4.00
N PRO A 75 -24.98 20.72 -5.26
CA PRO A 75 -25.29 20.05 -6.51
C PRO A 75 -24.14 19.11 -6.93
N THR A 76 -24.42 18.19 -7.85
CA THR A 76 -23.48 17.28 -8.53
C THR A 76 -22.27 18.02 -9.12
N ILE A 77 -21.14 18.04 -8.41
CA ILE A 77 -19.84 18.48 -8.92
C ILE A 77 -18.86 17.35 -8.53
N PRO A 78 -18.64 16.38 -9.43
CA PRO A 78 -18.30 16.61 -10.83
C PRO A 78 -19.45 16.30 -11.80
N PRO A 79 -19.52 16.95 -12.98
CA PRO A 79 -20.49 16.60 -14.01
C PRO A 79 -20.37 15.10 -14.31
N SER A 80 -21.51 14.42 -14.52
CA SER A 80 -21.60 12.96 -14.66
C SER A 80 -20.53 12.36 -15.57
N SER A 81 -20.14 13.06 -16.64
CA SER A 81 -19.06 12.65 -17.56
C SER A 81 -17.64 12.75 -16.99
N PHE A 82 -17.32 13.76 -16.16
CA PHE A 82 -15.98 13.96 -15.60
C PHE A 82 -15.72 13.00 -14.42
N GLY A 83 -16.74 12.72 -13.61
CA GLY A 83 -16.65 11.69 -12.57
C GLY A 83 -16.37 10.30 -13.14
N ILE A 84 -17.03 9.93 -14.24
CA ILE A 84 -16.76 8.68 -14.97
C ILE A 84 -15.33 8.65 -15.51
N ALA A 85 -14.85 9.74 -16.09
CA ALA A 85 -13.47 9.82 -16.60
C ALA A 85 -12.42 9.60 -15.49
N ILE A 86 -12.61 10.22 -14.32
CA ILE A 86 -11.74 10.03 -13.15
C ILE A 86 -11.79 8.58 -12.65
N LEU A 87 -12.98 7.97 -12.57
CA LEU A 87 -13.15 6.57 -12.18
C LEU A 87 -12.44 5.61 -13.13
N ILE A 88 -12.55 5.84 -14.45
CA ILE A 88 -11.84 5.04 -15.46
C ILE A 88 -10.32 5.22 -15.31
N PHE A 89 -9.86 6.45 -15.06
CA PHE A 89 -8.44 6.73 -14.83
C PHE A 89 -7.94 5.98 -13.58
N ILE A 90 -8.60 6.14 -12.45
CA ILE A 90 -8.24 5.46 -11.20
C ILE A 90 -8.27 3.94 -11.37
N GLY A 91 -9.30 3.40 -12.05
CA GLY A 91 -9.40 1.96 -12.32
C GLY A 91 -8.25 1.44 -13.20
N THR A 92 -7.89 2.19 -14.25
CA THR A 92 -6.80 1.80 -15.16
C THR A 92 -5.44 1.86 -14.46
N PHE A 93 -5.16 2.95 -13.74
CA PHE A 93 -3.92 3.09 -12.97
C PHE A 93 -3.83 2.08 -11.83
N GLY A 94 -4.96 1.78 -11.16
CA GLY A 94 -5.06 0.71 -10.18
C GLY A 94 -4.73 -0.66 -10.77
N GLY A 95 -5.23 -0.95 -11.98
CA GLY A 95 -4.90 -2.17 -12.72
C GLY A 95 -3.40 -2.28 -13.04
N ILE A 96 -2.78 -1.21 -13.53
CA ILE A 96 -1.34 -1.16 -13.79
C ILE A 96 -0.54 -1.38 -12.51
N TYR A 97 -0.94 -0.71 -11.42
CA TYR A 97 -0.30 -0.84 -10.10
C TYR A 97 -0.36 -2.30 -9.59
N ILE A 98 -1.54 -2.92 -9.60
CA ILE A 98 -1.72 -4.31 -9.17
C ILE A 98 -0.92 -5.26 -10.07
N GLY A 99 -0.92 -5.05 -11.39
CA GLY A 99 -0.14 -5.86 -12.33
C GLY A 99 1.36 -5.82 -12.02
N PHE A 100 1.88 -4.64 -11.69
CA PHE A 100 3.27 -4.48 -11.30
C PHE A 100 3.59 -5.08 -9.93
N LEU A 101 2.68 -4.94 -8.95
CA LEU A 101 2.78 -5.62 -7.65
C LEU A 101 2.87 -7.14 -7.81
N ILE A 102 2.00 -7.74 -8.63
CA ILE A 102 2.01 -9.19 -8.87
C ILE A 102 3.30 -9.61 -9.56
N GLY A 103 3.79 -8.84 -10.54
CA GLY A 103 5.07 -9.11 -11.21
C GLY A 103 6.25 -9.09 -10.23
N GLY A 104 6.34 -8.05 -9.39
CA GLY A 104 7.37 -7.95 -8.37
C GLY A 104 7.27 -9.06 -7.31
N LEU A 105 6.06 -9.39 -6.88
CA LEU A 105 5.82 -10.46 -5.91
C LEU A 105 6.19 -11.83 -6.49
N SER A 106 5.86 -12.11 -7.75
CA SER A 106 6.22 -13.36 -8.43
C SER A 106 7.73 -13.57 -8.47
N GLU A 107 8.50 -12.51 -8.72
CA GLU A 107 9.96 -12.59 -8.75
C GLU A 107 10.56 -12.87 -7.35
N VAL A 108 10.03 -12.22 -6.31
CA VAL A 108 10.43 -12.47 -4.92
C VAL A 108 10.04 -13.89 -4.51
N LEU A 109 8.82 -14.33 -4.85
CA LEU A 109 8.33 -15.68 -4.56
C LEU A 109 9.13 -16.76 -5.30
N ASN A 110 9.61 -16.50 -6.51
CA ASN A 110 10.49 -17.43 -7.23
C ASN A 110 11.88 -17.52 -6.59
N THR A 111 12.35 -16.44 -5.97
CA THR A 111 13.65 -16.38 -5.29
C THR A 111 13.61 -17.02 -3.89
N PHE A 112 12.47 -16.95 -3.21
CA PHE A 112 12.26 -17.51 -1.87
C PHE A 112 12.64 -19.00 -1.73
N PRO A 113 12.17 -19.94 -2.58
CA PRO A 113 12.51 -21.35 -2.46
C PRO A 113 14.00 -21.60 -2.75
N ILE A 114 14.61 -20.82 -3.64
CA ILE A 114 16.06 -20.90 -3.95
C ILE A 114 16.86 -20.51 -2.70
N PHE A 115 16.47 -19.43 -2.02
CA PHE A 115 17.08 -19.00 -0.77
C PHE A 115 16.89 -20.03 0.35
N ALA A 116 15.69 -20.58 0.50
CA ALA A 116 15.39 -21.61 1.51
C ALA A 116 16.21 -22.89 1.29
N ARG A 117 16.49 -23.26 0.04
CA ARG A 117 17.36 -24.39 -0.29
C ARG A 117 18.82 -24.11 0.02
N LYS A 118 19.32 -22.91 -0.30
CA LYS A 118 20.71 -22.51 0.00
C LYS A 118 21.00 -22.42 1.50
N THR A 119 20.02 -22.04 2.31
CA THR A 119 20.15 -21.93 3.77
C THR A 119 19.95 -23.27 4.49
N HIS A 120 19.76 -24.38 3.77
CA HIS A 120 19.37 -25.69 4.32
C HIS A 120 18.08 -25.68 5.17
N ILE A 121 17.29 -24.58 5.13
CA ILE A 121 16.01 -24.44 5.84
C ILE A 121 14.87 -25.14 5.09
N ALA A 122 15.08 -25.58 3.84
CA ALA A 122 14.08 -26.29 3.04
C ALA A 122 13.42 -27.48 3.79
N ASN A 123 14.18 -28.25 4.58
CA ASN A 123 13.61 -29.35 5.38
C ASN A 123 12.83 -28.88 6.62
N LYS A 124 13.03 -27.64 7.07
CA LYS A 124 12.35 -27.02 8.22
C LYS A 124 11.26 -26.02 7.81
N LEU A 125 11.02 -25.82 6.51
CA LEU A 125 9.96 -24.97 5.99
C LEU A 125 8.58 -25.22 6.64
N PRO A 126 8.12 -26.47 6.88
CA PRO A 126 6.85 -26.70 7.58
C PRO A 126 6.83 -26.12 9.00
N TYR A 127 7.94 -26.13 9.73
CA TYR A 127 8.00 -25.51 11.07
C TYR A 127 7.86 -23.99 11.00
N VAL A 128 8.42 -23.35 9.96
CA VAL A 128 8.24 -21.91 9.73
C VAL A 128 6.79 -21.58 9.42
N ILE A 129 6.12 -22.41 8.62
CA ILE A 129 4.69 -22.26 8.29
C ILE A 129 3.84 -22.42 9.57
N TYR A 130 4.12 -23.42 10.41
CA TYR A 130 3.43 -23.57 11.70
C TYR A 130 3.63 -22.37 12.62
N ALA A 131 4.87 -21.86 12.74
CA ALA A 131 5.15 -20.67 13.54
C ALA A 131 4.39 -19.43 13.04
N LEU A 132 4.33 -19.23 11.71
CA LEU A 132 3.56 -18.16 11.09
C LEU A 132 2.05 -18.31 11.32
N ALA A 133 1.53 -19.54 11.19
CA ALA A 133 0.12 -19.84 11.43
C ALA A 133 -0.26 -19.57 12.90
N LEU A 134 0.58 -19.98 13.84
CA LEU A 134 0.40 -19.68 15.27
C LEU A 134 0.48 -18.18 15.55
N GLY A 135 1.42 -17.46 14.95
CA GLY A 135 1.52 -16.00 15.10
C GLY A 135 0.26 -15.28 14.61
N LYS A 136 -0.26 -15.63 13.43
CA LYS A 136 -1.53 -15.07 12.94
C LYS A 136 -2.73 -15.48 13.78
N GLY A 137 -2.79 -16.74 14.19
CA GLY A 137 -3.87 -17.26 15.03
C GLY A 137 -3.94 -16.57 16.39
N THR A 138 -2.80 -16.45 17.07
CA THR A 138 -2.71 -15.76 18.37
C THR A 138 -3.07 -14.28 18.27
N PHE A 139 -2.62 -13.58 17.22
CA PHE A 139 -3.03 -12.20 16.98
C PHE A 139 -4.53 -12.05 16.76
N ASN A 140 -5.14 -12.93 15.96
CA ASN A 140 -6.58 -12.91 15.70
C ASN A 140 -7.39 -13.15 16.99
N LEU A 141 -6.97 -14.13 17.79
CA LEU A 141 -7.58 -14.40 19.10
C LEU A 141 -7.47 -13.20 20.04
N PHE A 142 -6.31 -12.54 20.10
CA PHE A 142 -6.12 -11.34 20.91
C PHE A 142 -7.04 -10.21 20.45
N GLN A 143 -7.15 -9.98 19.14
CA GLN A 143 -8.03 -8.97 18.56
C GLN A 143 -9.49 -9.22 18.96
N THR A 144 -10.00 -10.44 18.80
CA THR A 144 -11.39 -10.76 19.16
C THR A 144 -11.65 -10.67 20.68
N PHE A 145 -10.71 -11.08 21.53
CA PHE A 145 -10.96 -11.10 22.98
C PHE A 145 -10.82 -9.73 23.67
N ILE A 146 -9.95 -8.85 23.14
CA ILE A 146 -9.59 -7.59 23.81
C ILE A 146 -10.15 -6.36 23.10
N LEU A 147 -10.14 -6.31 21.77
CA LEU A 147 -10.61 -5.13 21.03
C LEU A 147 -12.13 -5.13 20.85
N ASP A 148 -12.78 -6.29 20.74
CA ASP A 148 -14.24 -6.37 20.51
C ASP A 148 -15.05 -6.25 21.81
N LYS A 149 -14.40 -6.37 22.97
CA LYS A 149 -15.01 -6.23 24.31
C LYS A 149 -14.87 -4.84 24.92
N LEU A 150 -14.12 -3.94 24.30
CA LEU A 150 -13.82 -2.59 24.79
C LEU A 150 -14.68 -1.55 24.06
#